data_AF-A0A376KUM9-F1
#
_entry.id   AF-A0A376KUM9-F1
#
_cell.length_a   1.000
_cell.length_b   1.000
_cell.length_c   1.000
_cell.angle_alpha   90.00
_cell.angle_beta   90.00
_cell.angle_gamma   90.00
#
_symmetry.space_group_name_H-M   'P 1'
#
loop_
_entity.id
_entity.type
_entity.pdbx_description
1 polymer ?
#
loop_
_entity_poly.entity_id
_entity_poly.type
_entity_poly.pdbx_seq_one_letter_code
_entity_poly.pdbx_strand_id
1 'polypeptide(L)'
;MTETIKVSESLELHAVAESHVTPLYQLICKNKTWLQQSLNWPQFVQSEEDTRKTVQGNVMLHQRGYAKMFMIFKEDETYRRYLV
;
A
#
# COMPACT_ATOMS: atom_id res chain seq x y z
N MET A 1 10.12 12.84 -6.74
CA MET A 1 9.27 13.19 -5.58
C MET A 1 8.01 12.37 -5.70
N THR A 2 7.66 11.61 -4.67
CA THR A 2 6.38 10.90 -4.58
C THR A 2 5.33 11.85 -4.00
N GLU A 3 4.12 11.84 -4.57
CA GLU A 3 3.00 12.69 -4.14
C GLU A 3 2.58 12.31 -2.70
N THR A 4 2.48 13.31 -1.81
CA THR A 4 2.05 13.12 -0.42
C THR A 4 0.90 14.07 -0.11
N ILE A 5 -0.14 13.55 0.55
CA ILE A 5 -1.31 14.31 0.99
C ILE A 5 -1.37 14.23 2.52
N LYS A 6 -1.26 15.37 3.20
CA LYS A 6 -1.47 15.48 4.65
C LYS A 6 -2.97 15.45 4.92
N VAL A 7 -3.45 14.47 5.71
CA VAL A 7 -4.86 14.34 6.09
C VAL A 7 -5.09 14.93 7.48
N SER A 8 -4.18 14.67 8.42
CA SER A 8 -4.19 15.24 9.78
C SER A 8 -2.76 15.36 10.31
N GLU A 9 -2.59 15.75 11.57
CA GLU A 9 -1.27 15.80 12.21
C GLU A 9 -0.59 14.43 12.34
N SER A 10 -1.36 13.34 12.32
CA SER A 10 -0.83 11.97 12.48
C SER A 10 -1.11 11.05 11.31
N LEU A 11 -1.73 11.56 10.23
CA LEU A 11 -2.12 10.74 9.08
C LEU A 11 -1.73 11.38 7.75
N GLU A 12 -1.04 10.59 6.93
CA GLU A 12 -0.58 10.98 5.60
C GLU A 12 -0.89 9.89 4.57
N LEU A 13 -1.17 10.32 3.34
CA LEU A 13 -1.29 9.45 2.19
C LEU A 13 -0.08 9.64 1.30
N HIS A 14 0.65 8.57 1.01
CA HIS A 14 1.84 8.62 0.16
C HIS A 14 1.56 7.83 -1.09
N ALA A 15 1.75 8.42 -2.26
CA ALA A 15 1.59 7.71 -3.53
C ALA A 15 2.45 6.45 -3.53
N VAL A 16 1.89 5.36 -4.04
CA VAL A 16 2.59 4.07 -4.05
C VAL A 16 3.89 4.20 -4.84
N ALA A 17 4.93 3.51 -4.37
CA ALA A 17 6.28 3.54 -4.94
C ALA A 17 6.97 2.20 -4.69
N GLU A 18 8.08 1.95 -5.40
CA GLU A 18 8.87 0.72 -5.25
C GLU A 18 9.33 0.47 -3.81
N SER A 19 9.67 1.51 -3.07
CA SER A 19 10.05 1.42 -1.65
C SER A 19 8.93 0.84 -0.76
N HIS A 20 7.68 0.85 -1.23
CA HIS A 20 6.54 0.34 -0.48
C HIS A 20 6.24 -1.15 -0.75
N VAL A 21 6.91 -1.79 -1.71
CA VAL A 21 6.60 -3.19 -2.11
C VAL A 21 6.75 -4.16 -0.95
N THR A 22 7.92 -4.21 -0.32
CA THR A 22 8.20 -5.09 0.82
C THR A 22 7.27 -4.84 2.01
N PRO A 23 7.12 -3.60 2.53
CA PRO A 23 6.23 -3.38 3.66
C PRO A 23 4.75 -3.63 3.32
N LEU A 24 4.30 -3.33 2.09
CA LEU A 24 2.94 -3.66 1.65
C LEU A 24 2.73 -5.18 1.59
N TYR A 25 3.68 -5.93 1.02
CA TYR A 25 3.58 -7.39 0.97
C TYR A 25 3.52 -8.01 2.36
N GLN A 26 4.39 -7.58 3.28
CA GLN A 26 4.35 -8.03 4.67
C GLN A 26 3.02 -7.72 5.36
N LEU A 27 2.45 -6.55 5.06
CA LEU A 27 1.15 -6.13 5.59
C LEU A 27 0.00 -6.99 5.04
N ILE A 28 0.02 -7.30 3.74
CA ILE A 28 -0.95 -8.21 3.10
C ILE A 28 -0.83 -9.59 3.74
N CYS A 29 0.37 -10.16 3.84
CA CYS A 29 0.60 -11.47 4.45
C CYS A 29 0.11 -11.52 5.90
N LYS A 30 0.39 -10.48 6.69
CA LYS A 30 -0.06 -10.38 8.08
C LYS A 30 -1.59 -10.42 8.22
N ASN A 31 -2.33 -9.87 7.24
CA ASN A 31 -3.78 -9.71 7.32
C ASN A 31 -4.54 -10.57 6.32
N LYS A 32 -3.85 -11.49 5.62
CA LYS A 32 -4.39 -12.23 4.48
C LYS A 32 -5.70 -12.94 4.80
N THR A 33 -5.72 -13.70 5.89
CA THR A 33 -6.92 -14.45 6.33
C THR A 33 -8.10 -13.52 6.65
N TRP A 34 -7.83 -12.38 7.30
CA TRP A 34 -8.86 -11.41 7.62
C TRP A 34 -9.40 -10.70 6.37
N LEU A 35 -8.50 -10.26 5.48
CA LEU A 35 -8.87 -9.62 4.21
C LEU A 35 -9.69 -10.55 3.32
N GLN A 36 -9.39 -11.85 3.30
CA GLN A 36 -10.13 -12.85 2.51
C GLN A 36 -11.60 -13.01 2.90
N GLN A 37 -12.00 -12.56 4.10
CA GLN A 37 -13.40 -12.58 4.51
C GLN A 37 -14.24 -11.55 3.75
N SER A 38 -13.62 -10.49 3.22
CA SER A 38 -14.30 -9.39 2.54
C SER A 38 -13.81 -9.15 1.11
N LEU A 39 -12.61 -9.62 0.75
CA LEU A 39 -11.95 -9.35 -0.53
C LEU A 39 -11.48 -10.65 -1.19
N ASN A 40 -11.71 -10.77 -2.50
CA ASN A 40 -11.29 -11.95 -3.26
C ASN A 40 -9.79 -11.96 -3.61
N TRP A 41 -9.19 -10.79 -3.87
CA TRP A 41 -7.84 -10.70 -4.41
C TRP A 41 -6.67 -11.19 -3.51
N PRO A 42 -6.73 -11.12 -2.16
CA PRO A 42 -5.56 -11.45 -1.33
C PRO A 42 -5.09 -12.90 -1.48
N GLN A 43 -5.98 -13.82 -1.89
CA GLN A 43 -5.61 -15.21 -2.13
C GLN A 43 -4.59 -15.40 -3.27
N PHE A 44 -4.54 -14.47 -4.23
CA PHE A 44 -3.64 -14.53 -5.38
C PHE A 44 -2.24 -13.98 -5.09
N VAL A 45 -2.02 -13.33 -3.93
CA VAL A 45 -0.71 -12.82 -3.54
C VAL A 45 0.08 -13.96 -2.88
N GLN A 46 1.06 -14.53 -3.60
CA GLN A 46 1.86 -15.67 -3.13
C GLN A 46 3.30 -15.28 -2.79
N SER A 47 3.79 -14.21 -3.42
CA SER A 47 5.16 -13.74 -3.28
C SER A 47 5.23 -12.22 -3.27
N GLU A 48 6.37 -11.69 -2.81
CA GLU A 48 6.65 -10.26 -2.90
C GLU A 48 6.65 -9.78 -4.36
N GLU A 49 7.04 -10.64 -5.31
CA GLU A 49 7.04 -10.33 -6.74
C GLU A 49 5.63 -10.07 -7.30
N ASP A 50 4.60 -10.76 -6.81
CA ASP A 50 3.21 -10.49 -7.19
C ASP A 50 2.77 -9.09 -6.75
N THR A 51 3.22 -8.69 -5.57
CA THR A 51 2.99 -7.34 -5.03
C THR A 51 3.77 -6.31 -5.84
N ARG A 52 5.03 -6.58 -6.20
CA ARG A 52 5.88 -5.70 -7.02
C ARG A 52 5.23 -5.39 -8.37
N LYS A 53 4.79 -6.42 -9.11
CA LYS A 53 4.11 -6.24 -10.41
C LYS A 53 2.86 -5.36 -10.28
N THR A 54 2.09 -5.56 -9.22
CA THR A 54 0.89 -4.76 -8.93
C THR A 54 1.24 -3.32 -8.61
N VAL A 55 2.26 -3.08 -7.78
CA VAL A 55 2.74 -1.74 -7.44
C VAL A 55 3.26 -1.02 -8.69
N GLN A 56 4.10 -1.65 -9.49
CA GLN A 56 4.63 -1.09 -10.73
C GLN A 56 3.52 -0.67 -11.70
N GLY A 57 2.54 -1.54 -11.92
CA GLY A 57 1.37 -1.22 -12.75
C GLY A 57 0.60 0.00 -12.20
N ASN A 58 0.38 0.05 -10.88
CA ASN A 58 -0.31 1.17 -10.25
C ASN A 58 0.50 2.46 -10.27
N VAL A 59 1.83 2.43 -10.15
CA VAL A 59 2.69 3.61 -10.32
C VAL A 59 2.48 4.21 -11.72
N MET A 60 2.50 3.38 -12.76
CA MET A 60 2.30 3.85 -14.14
C MET A 60 0.90 4.43 -14.36
N LEU A 61 -0.14 3.77 -13.83
CA LEU A 61 -1.52 4.26 -13.92
C LEU A 61 -1.71 5.57 -13.14
N HIS A 62 -1.06 5.69 -11.99
CA HIS A 62 -1.06 6.89 -11.15
C HIS A 62 -0.47 8.09 -11.88
N GLN A 63 0.71 7.92 -12.48
CA GLN A 63 1.38 8.99 -13.24
C GLN A 63 0.58 9.46 -14.46
N ARG A 64 -0.23 8.57 -15.05
CA ARG A 64 -1.08 8.87 -16.21
C ARG A 64 -2.47 9.41 -15.83
N GLY A 65 -2.80 9.48 -14.54
CA GLY A 65 -4.09 9.95 -14.07
C GLY A 65 -5.27 8.99 -14.31
N TYR A 66 -5.00 7.72 -14.65
CA TYR A 66 -6.05 6.71 -14.86
C TYR A 66 -6.56 6.08 -13.57
N ALA A 67 -5.70 5.99 -12.55
CA ALA A 67 -6.03 5.49 -11.24
C ALA A 67 -5.20 6.24 -10.19
N LYS A 68 -5.54 6.09 -8.91
CA LYS A 68 -4.73 6.60 -7.81
C LYS A 68 -4.59 5.51 -6.77
N MET A 69 -3.35 5.25 -6.38
CA MET A 69 -3.02 4.32 -5.29
C MET A 69 -2.11 5.04 -4.30
N PHE A 70 -2.55 5.05 -3.04
CA PHE A 70 -1.84 5.63 -1.91
C PHE A 70 -1.67 4.60 -0.81
N MET A 71 -0.53 4.64 -0.15
CA MET A 71 -0.29 3.97 1.14
C MET A 71 -0.74 4.91 2.25
N ILE A 72 -1.50 4.39 3.22
CA ILE A 72 -1.93 5.15 4.40
C ILE A 72 -0.88 4.99 5.48
N PHE A 73 -0.29 6.11 5.89
CA PHE A 73 0.67 6.18 6.97
C PHE A 73 0.02 6.82 8.18
N LYS A 74 0.15 6.14 9.32
CA LYS A 74 -0.20 6.70 10.62
C LYS A 74 1.08 6.83 11.46
N GLU A 75 1.31 8.03 11.97
CA GLU A 75 2.31 8.31 12.99
C GLU A 75 1.65 8.05 14.35
N ASP A 76 2.09 6.99 15.03
CA ASP A 76 1.74 6.75 16.43
C ASP A 76 2.83 7.35 17.33
N GLU A 77 2.51 7.69 18.58
CA GLU A 77 3.40 8.41 19.51
C GLU A 77 4.78 7.75 19.70
N THR A 78 4.93 6.48 19.29
CA THR A 78 6.16 5.72 19.43
C THR A 78 6.73 5.18 18.10
N TYR A 79 5.93 5.02 17.03
CA TYR A 79 6.38 4.42 15.75
C TYR A 79 5.50 4.83 14.55
N ARG A 80 6.10 4.92 13.36
CA ARG A 80 5.38 5.05 12.07
C ARG A 80 4.95 3.68 11.53
N ARG A 81 3.69 3.53 11.11
CA ARG A 81 3.19 2.25 10.57
C ARG A 81 2.19 2.43 9.42
N TYR A 82 2.18 1.44 8.53
CA TYR A 82 1.17 1.30 7.48
C TYR A 82 -0.14 0.74 8.04
N LEU A 83 -1.26 1.30 7.58
CA LEU A 83 -2.60 0.78 7.87
C LEU A 83 -3.05 -0.19 6.77
N VAL A 84 -3.83 -1.21 7.18
CA VAL A 84 -4.46 -2.22 6.31
C VAL A 84 -5.84 -1.71 5.92
#